data_AF-A0A7V8BTW3-F1
#
_entry.id   AF-A0A7V8BTW3-F1
#
_cell.length_a   1.000
_cell.length_b   1.000
_cell.length_c   1.000
_cell.angle_alpha   90.00
_cell.angle_beta   90.00
_cell.angle_gamma   90.00
#
_symmetry.space_group_name_H-M   'P 1'
#
loop_
_entity.id
_entity.type
_entity.pdbx_description
1 polymer ?
#
loop_
_entity_poly.entity_id
_entity_poly.type
_entity_poly.pdbx_seq_one_letter_code
_entity_poly.pdbx_strand_id
1 'polypeptide(L)'
;MRAALPDGSQVIADKGYVSAWNCLLAQLYGNIALIPRYRHNMADFRQEDQRRLLKYRSPIETVNSQLEKMGLQRLHARTNHGFLLKVMASLLALAFANML
;
A
#
# COMPACT_ATOMS: atom_id res chain seq x y z
N MET A 1 4.06 -2.97 -13.02
CA MET A 1 4.41 -1.56 -12.81
C MET A 1 5.48 -1.53 -11.72
N ARG A 2 6.72 -1.16 -12.04
CA ARG A 2 7.75 -0.92 -11.02
C ARG A 2 7.34 0.34 -10.28
N ALA A 3 7.12 0.28 -8.97
CA ALA A 3 7.15 1.52 -8.21
C ALA A 3 8.60 2.00 -8.30
N ALA A 4 8.85 3.19 -8.83
CA ALA A 4 10.19 3.77 -8.92
C ALA A 4 10.63 4.25 -7.52
N LEU A 5 10.70 3.30 -6.58
CA LEU A 5 11.16 3.54 -5.22
C LEU A 5 12.66 3.25 -5.17
N PRO A 6 13.44 4.03 -4.39
CA PRO A 6 14.85 3.75 -4.17
C PRO A 6 15.07 2.35 -3.61
N ASP A 7 16.23 1.76 -3.90
CA ASP A 7 16.59 0.44 -3.36
C ASP A 7 16.53 0.41 -1.83
N GLY A 8 15.99 -0.69 -1.28
CA GLY A 8 15.78 -0.83 0.17
C GLY A 8 14.52 -0.16 0.71
N SER A 9 13.68 0.42 -0.16
CA SER A 9 12.38 0.97 0.24
C SER A 9 11.47 -0.11 0.81
N GLN A 10 10.72 0.27 1.85
CA GLN A 10 9.78 -0.62 2.54
C GLN A 10 8.36 -0.07 2.37
N VAL A 11 7.43 -0.96 2.04
CA VAL A 11 6.00 -0.62 1.95
C VAL A 11 5.26 -1.34 3.07
N ILE A 12 4.75 -0.53 3.99
CA ILE A 12 3.92 -0.99 5.10
C ILE A 12 2.47 -0.94 4.63
N ALA A 13 1.77 -2.06 4.73
CA ALA A 13 0.38 -2.15 4.32
C ALA A 13 -0.44 -2.93 5.37
N ASP A 14 -1.54 -2.34 5.83
CA ASP A 14 -2.48 -3.03 6.72
C ASP A 14 -3.43 -3.93 5.91
N LYS A 15 -2.88 -5.03 5.38
CA LYS A 15 -3.64 -6.07 4.69
C LYS A 15 -3.68 -7.34 5.54
N GLY A 16 -4.89 -7.88 5.74
CA GLY A 16 -5.12 -9.05 6.58
C GLY A 16 -4.63 -10.39 6.00
N TYR A 17 -4.34 -10.45 4.71
CA TYR A 17 -3.74 -11.62 4.07
C TYR A 17 -2.90 -11.22 2.86
N VAL A 18 -1.63 -11.62 2.86
CA VAL A 18 -0.73 -11.55 1.70
C VAL A 18 -0.02 -12.90 1.62
N SER A 19 0.00 -13.50 0.42
CA SER A 19 0.71 -14.76 0.21
C SER A 19 2.21 -14.52 0.19
N ALA A 20 2.99 -15.51 0.63
CA ALA A 20 4.45 -15.49 0.52
C ALA A 20 4.91 -15.24 -0.93
N TRP A 21 4.16 -15.78 -1.90
CA TRP A 21 4.40 -15.54 -3.32
C TRP A 21 4.27 -14.05 -3.70
N ASN A 22 3.26 -13.34 -3.19
CA ASN A 22 3.11 -11.90 -3.45
C ASN A 22 4.21 -11.07 -2.79
N CYS A 23 4.67 -11.45 -1.58
CA CYS A 23 5.85 -10.82 -0.97
C CYS A 23 7.10 -11.03 -1.84
N LEU A 24 7.32 -12.27 -2.30
CA LEU A 24 8.45 -12.60 -3.16
C LEU A 24 8.41 -11.83 -4.49
N LEU A 25 7.24 -11.77 -5.14
CA LEU A 25 7.06 -11.00 -6.37
C LEU A 25 7.32 -9.50 -6.15
N ALA A 26 6.84 -8.92 -5.04
CA ALA A 26 7.10 -7.52 -4.71
C ALA A 26 8.59 -7.24 -4.48
N GLN A 27 9.30 -8.17 -3.84
CA GLN A 27 10.74 -8.07 -3.65
C GLN A 27 11.49 -8.19 -4.98
N LEU A 28 11.20 -9.22 -5.79
CA LEU A 28 11.93 -9.50 -7.03
C LEU A 28 11.68 -8.44 -8.13
N TYR A 29 10.42 -8.01 -8.29
CA TYR A 29 10.04 -7.13 -9.39
C TYR A 29 9.90 -5.67 -8.98
N GLY A 30 9.66 -5.40 -7.71
CA GLY A 30 9.47 -4.05 -7.17
C GLY A 30 10.62 -3.54 -6.30
N ASN A 31 11.54 -4.41 -5.87
CA ASN A 31 12.51 -4.14 -4.82
C ASN A 31 11.88 -3.57 -3.54
N ILE A 32 10.69 -4.07 -3.21
CA ILE A 32 9.85 -3.60 -2.11
C ILE A 32 9.63 -4.74 -1.13
N ALA A 33 9.94 -4.48 0.14
CA ALA A 33 9.51 -5.34 1.23
C ALA A 33 8.05 -5.00 1.61
N LEU A 34 7.16 -5.99 1.46
CA LEU A 34 5.78 -5.89 1.95
C LEU A 34 5.71 -6.37 3.39
N ILE A 35 5.22 -5.49 4.28
CA ILE A 35 4.99 -5.83 5.69
C ILE A 35 3.48 -5.89 5.94
N PRO A 36 2.84 -7.06 5.79
CA PRO A 36 1.42 -7.26 6.10
C PRO A 36 1.20 -7.43 7.61
N ARG A 37 -0.07 -7.49 8.01
CA ARG A 37 -0.43 -7.89 9.36
C ARG A 37 -0.25 -9.39 9.53
N TYR A 38 0.93 -9.80 10.03
CA TYR A 38 1.18 -11.19 10.40
C TYR A 38 0.29 -11.63 11.58
N ARG A 39 -0.31 -12.83 11.48
CA ARG A 39 -0.85 -13.51 12.66
C ARG A 39 0.30 -14.11 13.45
N HIS A 40 0.15 -14.24 14.77
CA HIS A 40 1.22 -14.75 15.63
C HIS A 40 1.71 -16.16 15.25
N ASN A 41 0.89 -16.95 14.54
CA ASN A 41 1.20 -18.30 14.07
C ASN A 41 1.83 -18.36 12.67
N MET A 42 2.15 -17.22 12.05
CA MET A 42 2.79 -17.18 10.73
C MET A 42 4.32 -17.23 10.87
N ALA A 43 4.97 -18.06 10.04
CA ALA A 43 6.41 -18.34 10.13
C ALA A 43 7.31 -17.10 9.98
N ASP A 44 6.86 -16.07 9.25
CA ASP A 44 7.63 -14.85 8.97
C ASP A 44 7.36 -13.71 9.98
N PHE A 45 6.77 -14.03 11.13
CA PHE A 45 6.46 -13.02 12.15
C PHE A 45 7.72 -12.40 12.75
N ARG A 46 7.89 -11.08 12.60
CA ARG A 46 8.91 -10.28 13.30
C ARG A 46 8.25 -9.22 14.17
N GLN A 47 8.69 -9.12 15.42
CA GLN A 47 8.15 -8.12 16.35
C GLN A 47 8.39 -6.68 15.89
N GLU A 48 9.52 -6.41 15.24
CA GLU A 48 9.85 -5.07 14.72
C GLU A 48 8.87 -4.62 13.64
N ASP A 49 8.52 -5.52 12.73
CA ASP A 49 7.55 -5.29 11.66
C ASP A 49 6.15 -5.03 12.23
N GLN A 50 5.77 -5.75 13.28
CA GLN A 50 4.52 -5.49 13.98
C GLN A 50 4.50 -4.12 14.67
N ARG A 51 5.60 -3.68 15.29
CA ARG A 51 5.68 -2.33 15.88
C ARG A 51 5.57 -1.25 14.80
N ARG A 52 6.23 -1.43 13.66
CA ARG A 52 6.12 -0.53 12.51
C ARG A 52 4.69 -0.47 11.99
N LEU A 53 4.05 -1.62 11.82
CA LEU A 53 2.66 -1.68 11.40
C LEU A 53 1.75 -0.93 12.39
N LEU A 54 1.87 -1.18 13.70
CA LEU A 54 1.08 -0.47 14.71
C LEU A 54 1.29 1.05 14.67
N LYS A 55 2.52 1.50 14.40
CA LYS A 55 2.85 2.93 14.27
C LYS A 55 2.14 3.59 13.07
N TYR A 56 2.07 2.91 11.93
CA TYR A 56 1.51 3.49 10.69
C TYR A 56 0.06 3.09 10.40
N ARG A 57 -0.52 2.18 11.19
CA ARG A 57 -1.86 1.64 10.96
C ARG A 57 -2.95 2.70 10.88
N SER A 58 -3.01 3.61 11.86
CA SER A 58 -4.03 4.66 11.88
C SER A 58 -3.93 5.59 10.67
N PRO A 59 -2.74 6.14 10.32
CA PRO A 59 -2.58 6.89 9.07
C PRO A 59 -3.00 6.13 7.81
N ILE A 60 -2.66 4.83 7.71
CA ILE A 60 -3.05 3.98 6.58
C ILE A 60 -4.57 3.85 6.48
N GLU A 61 -5.25 3.55 7.60
CA GLU A 61 -6.72 3.43 7.66
C GLU A 61 -7.40 4.76 7.30
N THR A 62 -6.88 5.88 7.79
CA THR A 62 -7.38 7.23 7.47
C THR A 62 -7.29 7.53 5.97
N VAL A 63 -6.09 7.37 5.38
CA VAL A 63 -5.88 7.61 3.94
C VAL A 63 -6.76 6.68 3.10
N ASN A 64 -6.88 5.40 3.49
CA ASN A 64 -7.75 4.46 2.77
C ASN A 64 -9.22 4.89 2.81
N SER A 65 -9.73 5.29 3.99
CA SER A 65 -11.11 5.80 4.13
C SER A 65 -11.35 7.07 3.31
N GLN A 66 -10.36 7.98 3.24
CA GLN A 66 -10.45 9.18 2.41
C GLN A 66 -10.52 8.80 0.91
N LEU A 67 -9.68 7.88 0.44
CA LEU A 67 -9.71 7.40 -0.95
C LEU A 67 -11.03 6.70 -1.29
N GLU A 68 -11.60 5.93 -0.37
CA GLU A 68 -12.93 5.34 -0.53
C GLU A 68 -14.01 6.41 -0.70
N LYS A 69 -13.99 7.46 0.13
CA LYS A 69 -14.90 8.61 0.02
C LYS A 69 -14.70 9.38 -1.28
N MET A 70 -13.47 9.46 -1.80
CA MET A 70 -13.17 9.99 -3.13
C MET A 70 -13.66 9.08 -4.27
N GLY A 71 -14.17 7.89 -3.97
CA GLY A 71 -14.78 6.99 -4.93
C GLY A 71 -13.77 6.17 -5.74
N LEU A 72 -12.56 5.94 -5.21
CA LEU A 72 -11.49 5.22 -5.92
C LEU A 72 -11.94 3.85 -6.45
N GLN A 73 -12.77 3.14 -5.68
CA GLN A 73 -13.30 1.81 -6.03
C GLN A 73 -14.29 1.84 -7.21
N ARG A 74 -14.83 3.00 -7.56
CA ARG A 74 -15.82 3.20 -8.64
C ARG A 74 -15.23 3.96 -9.83
N LEU A 75 -13.90 4.04 -9.93
CA LEU A 75 -13.23 4.69 -11.04
C LEU A 75 -13.51 3.96 -12.35
N HIS A 76 -14.25 4.62 -13.24
CA HIS A 76 -14.47 4.12 -14.58
C HIS A 76 -13.35 4.57 -15.52
N ALA A 77 -12.66 3.64 -16.18
CA ALA A 77 -11.70 3.94 -17.23
C ALA A 77 -11.71 2.86 -18.32
N ARG A 78 -11.59 3.28 -19.59
CA ARG A 78 -11.57 2.35 -20.73
C ARG A 78 -10.23 1.66 -20.94
N THR A 79 -9.15 2.22 -20.39
CA THR A 79 -7.78 1.71 -20.55
C THR A 79 -7.08 1.68 -19.21
N ASN A 80 -6.10 0.77 -19.06
CA ASN A 80 -5.26 0.69 -17.86
C ASN A 80 -4.49 2.00 -17.60
N HIS A 81 -4.06 2.68 -18.67
CA HIS A 81 -3.41 4.00 -18.55
C HIS A 81 -4.39 5.06 -18.03
N GLY A 82 -5.63 5.08 -18.52
CA GLY A 82 -6.66 5.99 -18.03
C GLY A 82 -7.04 5.70 -16.58
N PHE A 83 -7.10 4.42 -16.19
CA PHE A 83 -7.30 4.02 -14.79
C PHE A 83 -6.16 4.52 -13.91
N LEU A 84 -4.91 4.27 -14.32
CA LEU A 84 -3.72 4.70 -13.60
C LEU A 84 -3.69 6.22 -13.42
N LEU A 85 -3.95 6.99 -14.48
CA LEU A 85 -3.99 8.45 -14.43
C LEU A 85 -5.00 8.94 -13.38
N LYS A 86 -6.19 8.35 -13.34
CA LYS A 86 -7.22 8.70 -12.35
C LYS A 86 -6.80 8.37 -10.93
N VAL A 87 -6.22 7.20 -10.71
CA VAL A 87 -5.67 6.81 -9.40
C VAL A 87 -4.59 7.78 -8.94
N MET A 88 -3.63 8.10 -9.81
CA MET A 88 -2.54 9.03 -9.48
C MET A 88 -3.06 10.44 -9.20
N ALA A 89 -4.04 10.93 -9.97
CA ALA A 89 -4.67 12.22 -9.73
C ALA A 89 -5.37 12.28 -8.36
N SER A 90 -6.11 11.23 -7.99
CA SER A 90 -6.75 11.13 -6.67
C SER A 90 -5.73 11.08 -5.53
N LEU A 91 -4.65 10.31 -5.67
CA LEU A 91 -3.57 10.27 -4.67
C LEU A 91 -2.89 11.64 -4.51
N LEU A 92 -2.60 12.32 -5.61
CA LEU A 92 -2.00 13.65 -5.58
C LEU A 92 -2.93 14.68 -4.92
N ALA A 93 -4.21 14.68 -5.29
CA ALA A 93 -5.22 15.56 -4.69
C ALA A 93 -5.33 15.32 -3.18
N LEU A 94 -5.33 14.05 -2.75
CA LEU A 94 -5.38 13.72 -1.33
C LEU A 94 -4.11 14.15 -0.58
N ALA A 95 -2.93 14.01 -1.20
CA ALA A 95 -1.67 14.45 -0.60
C ALA A 95 -1.69 15.95 -0.30
N PHE A 96 -2.16 16.78 -1.24
CA PHE A 96 -2.31 18.22 -1.01
C PHE A 96 -3.41 18.54 0.01
N ALA A 97 -4.54 17.84 -0.02
CA ALA A 97 -5.62 18.04 0.94
C ALA A 97 -5.24 17.71 2.38
N ASN A 98 -4.28 16.80 2.59
CA ASN A 98 -3.77 16.43 3.92
C ASN A 98 -2.55 17.28 4.35
N MET A 99 -1.97 18.08 3.45
CA MET A 99 -0.85 19.00 3.74
C MET A 99 -1.31 20.40 4.16
N LEU A 100 -2.52 20.80 3.74
CA LEU A 100 -3.20 22.04 4.11
C LEU A 100 -4.04 21.83 5.38
#